data_AF-A0A7R9YR09-F1
#
_entry.id   AF-A0A7R9YR09-F1
#
_cell.length_a   1.000
_cell.length_b   1.000
_cell.length_c   1.000
_cell.angle_alpha   90.00
_cell.angle_beta   90.00
_cell.angle_gamma   90.00
#
_symmetry.space_group_name_H-M   'P 1'
#
loop_
_entity.id
_entity.type
_entity.pdbx_description
1 polymer ?
#
loop_
_entity_poly.entity_id
_entity_poly.type
_entity_poly.pdbx_seq_one_letter_code
_entity_poly.pdbx_strand_id
1 'polypeptide(L)'
;LVEGTSLAGPGFINVKLSRPALAARVQAMLLAGIASWAPKLAVKRAVVDFSSPNVAKEMHVGHLRSTIIGDTICNTLEFCGVDVVRLNHIGDWGTQFGMLIQHMAELHPDGGLAAAGDEDVADLMEL
;
A
#
# COMPACT_ATOMS: atom_id res chain seq x y z
N LEU A 1 7.60 7.73 34.38
CA LEU A 1 7.88 6.61 33.45
C LEU A 1 9.22 5.96 33.74
N VAL A 2 10.27 6.74 34.01
CA VAL A 2 11.60 6.23 34.36
C VAL A 2 11.67 5.89 35.85
N GLU A 3 12.24 4.73 36.18
CA GLU A 3 12.53 4.25 37.54
C GLU A 3 13.97 4.59 37.95
N GLY A 4 14.90 4.54 37.00
CA GLY A 4 16.29 4.87 37.25
C GLY A 4 17.10 4.95 35.97
N THR A 5 18.29 5.51 36.08
CA THR A 5 19.26 5.63 34.99
C THR A 5 20.64 5.20 35.47
N SER A 6 21.43 4.57 34.63
CA SER A 6 22.81 4.20 34.96
C SER A 6 23.74 4.42 33.78
N LEU A 7 25.00 4.75 34.06
CA LEU A 7 26.06 4.79 33.04
C LEU A 7 26.56 3.38 32.75
N ALA A 8 26.82 3.07 31.49
CA ALA A 8 27.43 1.82 31.05
C ALA A 8 28.60 2.08 30.11
N GLY A 9 29.75 1.48 30.44
CA GLY A 9 30.96 1.54 29.62
C GLY A 9 31.38 2.97 29.24
N PRO A 10 31.79 3.23 27.99
CA PRO A 10 32.40 4.49 27.57
C PRO A 10 31.39 5.62 27.29
N GLY A 11 30.23 5.64 27.96
CA GLY A 11 29.26 6.75 27.87
C GLY A 11 27.83 6.40 27.47
N PHE A 12 27.43 5.13 27.52
CA PHE A 12 26.02 4.78 27.32
C PHE A 12 25.19 5.13 28.57
N ILE A 13 23.94 5.57 28.35
CA ILE A 13 22.96 5.78 29.42
C ILE A 13 21.88 4.72 29.30
N ASN A 14 21.83 3.83 30.28
CA ASN A 14 20.73 2.88 30.44
C ASN A 14 19.57 3.56 31.14
N VAL A 15 18.36 3.35 30.65
CA VAL A 15 17.13 3.86 31.26
C VAL A 15 16.27 2.68 31.69
N LYS A 16 16.04 2.53 33.00
CA LYS A 16 15.14 1.53 33.56
C LYS A 16 13.72 2.11 33.62
N LEU A 17 12.77 1.44 32.98
CA LEU A 17 11.35 1.84 33.01
C LEU A 17 10.67 1.35 34.28
N SER A 18 9.80 2.18 34.85
CA SER A 18 9.00 1.88 36.04
C SER A 18 7.90 0.88 35.70
N ARG A 19 7.89 -0.27 36.39
CA ARG A 19 6.86 -1.32 36.22
C ARG A 19 5.45 -0.81 36.51
N PRO A 20 5.16 -0.10 37.62
CA PRO A 20 3.84 0.48 37.85
C PRO A 20 3.40 1.44 36.73
N ALA A 21 4.32 2.29 36.24
CA ALA A 21 4.02 3.22 35.16
C ALA A 21 3.72 2.50 33.84
N LEU A 22 4.45 1.42 33.53
CA LEU A 22 4.19 0.61 32.34
C LEU A 22 2.84 -0.11 32.44
N ALA A 23 2.52 -0.70 33.60
CA ALA A 23 1.24 -1.37 33.84
C ALA A 23 0.06 -0.41 33.68
N ALA A 24 0.14 0.79 34.27
CA ALA A 24 -0.88 1.82 34.11
C ALA A 24 -1.06 2.24 32.64
N ARG A 25 0.03 2.33 31.88
CA ARG A 25 -0.01 2.62 30.44
C ARG A 25 -0.70 1.53 29.64
N VAL A 26 -0.37 0.26 29.88
CA VAL A 26 -1.03 -0.88 29.22
C VAL A 26 -2.51 -0.94 29.59
N GLN A 27 -2.87 -0.72 30.86
CA GLN A 27 -4.26 -0.65 31.27
C GLN A 27 -5.02 0.47 30.53
N ALA A 28 -4.42 1.64 30.39
CA ALA A 28 -5.01 2.73 29.60
C ALA A 28 -5.17 2.34 28.12
N MET A 29 -4.25 1.56 27.51
CA MET A 29 -4.42 1.00 26.15
C MET A 29 -5.67 0.14 26.05
N LEU A 30 -5.84 -0.76 27.00
CA LEU A 30 -6.94 -1.73 26.98
C LEU A 30 -8.30 -1.04 27.16
N LEU A 31 -8.36 0.01 27.99
CA LEU A 31 -9.60 0.74 28.26
C LEU A 31 -9.97 1.74 27.15
N ALA A 32 -8.99 2.46 26.61
CA ALA A 32 -9.23 3.49 25.59
C ALA A 32 -9.25 2.95 24.15
N GLY A 33 -8.82 1.70 23.95
CA GLY A 33 -8.75 1.04 22.64
C GLY A 33 -7.46 1.36 21.87
N ILE A 34 -7.10 0.48 20.93
CA ILE A 34 -5.82 0.58 20.20
C ILE A 34 -5.70 1.85 19.36
N ALA A 35 -6.81 2.38 18.85
CA ALA A 35 -6.83 3.62 18.07
C ALA A 35 -6.38 4.84 18.88
N SER A 36 -6.59 4.86 20.21
CA SER A 36 -6.16 5.99 21.04
C SER A 36 -4.64 6.10 21.18
N TRP A 37 -3.90 5.08 20.74
CA TRP A 37 -2.45 4.97 20.81
C TRP A 37 -1.75 5.25 19.50
N ALA A 38 -2.51 5.47 18.44
CA ALA A 38 -1.95 5.85 17.17
C ALA A 38 -1.10 7.13 17.31
N PRO A 39 0.14 7.14 16.77
CA PRO A 39 0.97 8.32 16.75
C PRO A 39 0.23 9.49 16.09
N LYS A 40 0.22 10.65 16.75
CA LYS A 40 -0.32 11.87 16.15
C LYS A 40 0.73 12.48 15.24
N LEU A 41 0.52 12.34 13.94
CA LEU A 41 1.39 12.94 12.93
C LEU A 41 0.94 14.38 12.65
N ALA A 42 1.91 15.25 12.33
CA ALA A 42 1.60 16.61 11.85
C ALA A 42 1.03 16.62 10.42
N VAL A 43 1.18 15.51 9.70
CA VAL A 43 0.67 15.30 8.35
C VAL A 43 -0.84 15.09 8.41
N LYS A 44 -1.59 15.91 7.66
CA LYS A 44 -3.05 15.80 7.60
C LYS A 44 -3.53 14.91 6.46
N ARG A 45 -2.81 14.94 5.33
CA ARG A 45 -3.17 14.19 4.12
C ARG A 45 -1.92 13.65 3.45
N ALA A 46 -2.00 12.43 2.93
CA ALA A 46 -0.95 11.78 2.16
C ALA A 46 -1.53 11.17 0.88
N VAL A 47 -0.78 11.23 -0.21
CA VAL A 47 -1.09 10.50 -1.45
C VAL A 47 -0.05 9.40 -1.58
N VAL A 48 -0.50 8.16 -1.77
CA VAL A 48 0.37 7.00 -1.93
C VAL A 48 0.06 6.36 -3.27
N ASP A 49 1.03 6.40 -4.17
CA ASP A 49 0.97 5.73 -5.47
C ASP A 49 1.65 4.37 -5.38
N PHE A 50 0.92 3.31 -5.71
CA PHE A 50 1.40 1.94 -5.61
C PHE A 50 0.59 0.99 -6.50
N SER A 51 1.05 -0.26 -6.60
CA SER A 51 0.58 -1.27 -7.56
C SER A 51 0.96 -0.96 -9.00
N SER A 52 0.30 0.02 -9.61
CA SER A 52 0.56 0.59 -10.94
C SER A 52 0.87 -0.46 -12.03
N PRO A 53 0.00 -1.48 -12.23
CA PRO A 53 0.16 -2.44 -13.31
C PRO A 53 -0.07 -1.79 -14.67
N ASN A 54 0.55 -2.34 -15.71
CA ASN A 54 0.24 -1.98 -17.08
C ASN A 54 -1.05 -2.72 -17.50
N VAL A 55 -2.09 -1.99 -17.92
CA VAL A 55 -3.41 -2.56 -18.25
C VAL A 55 -3.32 -3.57 -19.39
N ALA A 56 -2.36 -3.37 -20.27
CA ALA A 56 -2.19 -4.14 -21.47
C ALA A 56 -1.26 -5.36 -21.25
N LYS A 57 -0.84 -5.63 -20.01
CA LYS A 57 -0.02 -6.79 -19.65
C LYS A 57 -0.57 -7.43 -18.37
N GLU A 58 -0.48 -8.75 -18.28
CA GLU A 58 -0.86 -9.44 -17.05
C GLU A 58 -0.12 -8.91 -15.80
N MET A 59 -0.86 -8.84 -14.69
CA MET A 59 -0.29 -8.46 -13.41
C MET A 59 0.63 -9.57 -12.90
N HIS A 60 1.94 -9.37 -13.03
CA HIS A 60 2.95 -10.31 -12.52
C HIS A 60 3.50 -9.92 -11.13
N VAL A 61 4.31 -10.81 -10.54
CA VAL A 61 4.95 -10.67 -9.22
C VAL A 61 5.73 -9.35 -9.03
N GLY A 62 6.13 -8.69 -10.12
CA GLY A 62 6.80 -7.39 -10.09
C GLY A 62 5.93 -6.28 -9.50
N HIS A 63 4.61 -6.34 -9.73
CA HIS A 63 3.65 -5.38 -9.18
C HIS A 63 3.22 -5.76 -7.76
N LEU A 64 3.25 -7.05 -7.40
CA LEU A 64 2.81 -7.55 -6.10
C LEU A 64 3.56 -6.90 -4.92
N ARG A 65 4.88 -6.68 -5.08
CA ARG A 65 5.69 -6.00 -4.06
C ARG A 65 5.20 -4.58 -3.81
N SER A 66 4.96 -3.82 -4.89
CA SER A 66 4.44 -2.45 -4.79
C SER A 66 3.05 -2.45 -4.15
N THR A 67 2.18 -3.36 -4.57
CA THR A 67 0.83 -3.54 -4.01
C THR A 67 0.86 -3.75 -2.49
N ILE A 68 1.63 -4.71 -2.00
CA ILE A 68 1.65 -5.06 -0.56
C ILE A 68 2.27 -3.94 0.27
N ILE A 69 3.40 -3.38 -0.17
CA ILE A 69 4.10 -2.33 0.58
C ILE A 69 3.27 -1.05 0.62
N GLY A 70 2.71 -0.65 -0.52
CA GLY A 70 1.89 0.55 -0.62
C GLY A 70 0.63 0.46 0.25
N ASP A 71 -0.06 -0.67 0.22
CA ASP A 71 -1.25 -0.87 1.06
C ASP A 71 -0.89 -0.87 2.56
N THR A 72 0.21 -1.53 2.94
CA THR A 72 0.71 -1.52 4.33
C THR A 72 1.02 -0.10 4.81
N ILE A 73 1.62 0.73 3.97
CA ILE A 73 1.90 2.15 4.28
C ILE A 73 0.59 2.92 4.44
N CYS A 74 -0.38 2.73 3.54
CA CYS A 74 -1.68 3.39 3.63
C CYS A 74 -2.39 3.06 4.94
N ASN A 75 -2.47 1.77 5.28
CA ASN A 75 -3.11 1.30 6.51
C ASN A 75 -2.41 1.85 7.76
N THR A 76 -1.07 1.99 7.73
CA THR A 76 -0.30 2.58 8.83
C THR A 76 -0.58 4.08 8.99
N LEU A 77 -0.65 4.82 7.89
CA LEU A 77 -0.94 6.26 7.88
C LEU A 77 -2.38 6.54 8.33
N GLU A 78 -3.35 5.74 7.86
CA GLU A 78 -4.75 5.83 8.29
C GLU A 78 -4.90 5.51 9.78
N PHE A 79 -4.17 4.49 10.27
CA PHE A 79 -4.13 4.21 11.70
C PHE A 79 -3.65 5.43 12.49
N CYS A 80 -2.67 6.19 11.97
CA CYS A 80 -2.18 7.45 12.54
C CYS A 80 -3.14 8.65 12.37
N GLY A 81 -4.32 8.44 11.77
CA GLY A 81 -5.33 9.48 11.55
C GLY A 81 -5.02 10.41 10.37
N VAL A 82 -4.13 10.01 9.46
CA VAL A 82 -3.86 10.74 8.22
C VAL A 82 -4.94 10.41 7.19
N ASP A 83 -5.43 11.42 6.48
CA ASP A 83 -6.31 11.24 5.33
C ASP A 83 -5.48 10.72 4.13
N VAL A 84 -5.68 9.46 3.74
CA VAL A 84 -4.85 8.81 2.71
C VAL A 84 -5.61 8.66 1.40
N VAL A 85 -5.03 9.19 0.33
CA VAL A 85 -5.47 8.96 -1.05
C VAL A 85 -4.61 7.85 -1.64
N ARG A 86 -5.22 6.69 -1.85
CA ARG A 86 -4.61 5.57 -2.58
C ARG A 86 -4.71 5.83 -4.07
N LEU A 87 -3.58 5.91 -4.74
CA LEU A 87 -3.51 6.11 -6.18
C LEU A 87 -2.93 4.86 -6.82
N ASN A 88 -3.58 4.38 -7.88
CA ASN A 88 -3.09 3.31 -8.71
C ASN A 88 -2.79 3.91 -10.09
N HIS A 89 -1.54 4.30 -10.32
CA HIS A 89 -1.14 4.94 -11.58
C HIS A 89 -0.95 3.90 -12.68
N ILE A 90 -2.06 3.32 -13.12
CA ILE A 90 -2.08 2.26 -14.13
C ILE A 90 -1.43 2.72 -15.43
N GLY A 91 -0.74 1.79 -16.11
CA GLY A 91 -0.22 2.01 -17.45
C GLY A 91 -1.32 1.85 -18.49
N ASP A 92 -2.22 2.82 -18.59
CA ASP A 92 -3.37 2.82 -19.51
C ASP A 92 -3.17 3.67 -20.77
N TRP A 93 -1.95 4.20 -20.97
CA TRP A 93 -1.61 5.02 -22.11
C TRP A 93 -0.30 4.58 -22.75
N GLY A 94 -0.36 4.07 -23.99
CA GLY A 94 0.82 3.68 -24.76
C GLY A 94 0.49 3.07 -26.12
N THR A 95 1.49 2.86 -26.96
CA THR A 95 1.34 2.34 -28.35
C THR A 95 0.71 0.97 -28.40
N GLN A 96 0.84 0.19 -27.33
CA GLN A 96 0.29 -1.14 -27.20
C GLN A 96 -1.25 -1.18 -27.26
N PHE A 97 -1.93 -0.07 -26.94
CA PHE A 97 -3.38 0.06 -27.13
C PHE A 97 -3.78 0.09 -28.61
N GLY A 98 -2.92 0.58 -29.51
CA GLY A 98 -3.20 0.59 -30.95
C GLY A 98 -3.32 -0.81 -31.52
N MET A 99 -2.43 -1.72 -31.11
CA MET A 99 -2.47 -3.12 -31.50
C MET A 99 -3.73 -3.82 -30.96
N LEU A 100 -4.06 -3.59 -29.69
CA LEU A 100 -5.26 -4.17 -29.06
C LEU A 100 -6.55 -3.68 -29.71
N ILE A 101 -6.67 -2.37 -30.00
CA ILE A 101 -7.86 -1.80 -30.66
C ILE A 101 -8.02 -2.34 -32.08
N GLN A 102 -6.93 -2.42 -32.84
CA GLN A 102 -6.95 -2.99 -34.20
C GLN A 102 -7.41 -4.45 -34.18
N HIS A 103 -6.86 -5.24 -33.26
CA HIS A 103 -7.21 -6.65 -33.13
C HIS A 103 -8.69 -6.84 -32.73
N MET A 104 -9.19 -6.05 -31.79
CA MET A 104 -10.62 -6.06 -31.44
C MET A 104 -11.52 -5.69 -32.62
N ALA A 105 -11.11 -4.76 -33.48
CA ALA A 105 -11.85 -4.40 -34.67
C ALA A 105 -11.88 -5.53 -35.72
N GLU A 106 -10.81 -6.33 -35.82
CA GLU A 106 -10.74 -7.51 -36.69
C GLU A 106 -11.60 -8.67 -36.19
N LEU A 107 -11.63 -8.90 -34.87
CA LEU A 107 -12.45 -9.94 -34.23
C LEU A 107 -13.95 -9.61 -34.22
N HIS A 108 -14.30 -8.32 -34.11
CA HIS A 108 -15.69 -7.85 -34.02
C HIS A 108 -16.02 -6.80 -35.09
N PRO A 109 -16.03 -7.16 -36.39
CA PRO A 109 -16.27 -6.21 -37.48
C PRO A 109 -17.65 -5.53 -37.43
N ASP A 110 -18.63 -6.16 -36.76
CA ASP A 110 -19.99 -5.64 -36.61
C ASP A 110 -20.18 -4.78 -35.34
N GLY A 111 -19.11 -4.55 -34.55
CA GLY A 111 -19.15 -3.77 -33.30
C GLY A 111 -19.85 -4.48 -32.12
N GLY A 112 -20.23 -5.74 -32.28
CA GLY A 112 -20.83 -6.54 -31.22
C GLY A 112 -19.76 -7.14 -30.29
N LEU A 113 -19.80 -6.80 -29.00
CA LEU A 113 -19.08 -7.49 -27.93
C LEU A 113 -19.75 -8.85 -27.67
N ALA A 114 -19.63 -9.79 -28.62
CA ALA A 114 -19.91 -11.19 -28.31
C ALA A 114 -18.82 -11.69 -27.35
N ALA A 115 -19.20 -12.56 -26.40
CA ALA A 115 -18.34 -13.04 -25.33
C ALA A 115 -16.92 -13.34 -25.83
N ALA A 116 -15.96 -12.56 -25.34
CA ALA A 116 -14.54 -12.81 -25.60
C ALA A 116 -14.27 -14.27 -25.25
N GLY A 117 -13.67 -15.01 -26.20
CA GLY A 117 -13.01 -16.25 -25.86
C GLY A 117 -11.93 -15.99 -24.82
N ASP A 118 -11.43 -17.05 -24.19
CA ASP A 118 -10.38 -17.03 -23.16
C ASP A 118 -9.00 -16.64 -23.74
N GLU A 119 -8.96 -15.73 -24.72
CA GLU A 119 -7.74 -15.22 -25.34
C GLU A 119 -7.09 -14.20 -24.40
N ASP A 120 -5.88 -14.52 -23.96
CA ASP A 120 -5.14 -13.70 -23.01
C ASP A 120 -4.58 -12.45 -23.70
N VAL A 121 -4.68 -11.30 -23.04
CA VAL A 121 -4.08 -10.04 -23.51
C VAL A 121 -2.55 -10.19 -23.64
N ALA A 122 -1.95 -11.09 -22.86
CA ALA A 122 -0.53 -11.44 -22.98
C ALA A 122 -0.18 -12.04 -24.35
N ASP A 123 -1.03 -12.91 -24.90
CA ASP A 123 -0.79 -13.58 -26.18
C ASP A 123 -0.81 -12.61 -27.36
N LEU A 124 -1.50 -11.48 -27.20
CA LEU A 124 -1.62 -10.41 -28.20
C LEU A 124 -0.41 -9.47 -28.24
N MET A 125 0.44 -9.48 -27.21
CA MET A 125 1.62 -8.62 -27.12
C MET A 125 2.92 -9.30 -27.55
N GLU A 126 2.89 -10.60 -27.83
CA GLU A 126 4.05 -11.37 -28.29
C GLU A 126 4.15 -11.45 -29.83
N LEU A 127 3.20 -10.84 -30.56
CA LEU A 127 3.21 -10.64 -32.03
C LEU A 127 3.95 -9.35 -32.42
#